data_AF-Q3JBF0-F1
#
_entry.id   AF-Q3JBF0-F1
#
_cell.length_a   1.000
_cell.length_b   1.000
_cell.length_c   1.000
_cell.angle_alpha   90.00
_cell.angle_beta   90.00
_cell.angle_gamma   90.00
#
_symmetry.space_group_name_H-M   'P 1'
#
loop_
_entity.id
_entity.type
_entity.pdbx_description
1 polymer ?
#
loop_
_entity_poly.entity_id
_entity_poly.type
_entity_poly.pdbx_seq_one_letter_code
_entity_poly.pdbx_strand_id
1 'polypeptide(L)'
;MNARKLMLIMSILGLAGTGIAHADDIGPDQAIKLMQEGKIQSFEKLNEAALAKHPGATVEETELEKERGGYVYEVELRDTQGVEWKVELDAVSGKILRDDKDD
;
A
#
# COMPACT_ATOMS: atom_id res chain seq x y z
N MET A 1 24.60 8.89 1.37
CA MET A 1 23.37 8.19 1.81
C MET A 1 22.93 7.34 0.64
N ASN A 2 22.94 6.04 0.86
CA ASN A 2 23.07 5.08 -0.21
C ASN A 2 21.64 4.76 -0.66
N ALA A 3 21.25 5.25 -1.84
CA ALA A 3 19.99 4.90 -2.48
C ALA A 3 20.04 3.40 -2.81
N ARG A 4 19.70 2.57 -1.83
CA ARG A 4 19.50 1.15 -2.01
C ARG A 4 18.32 1.02 -2.96
N LYS A 5 18.56 0.32 -4.06
CA LYS A 5 17.64 0.07 -5.16
C LYS A 5 16.30 -0.40 -4.59
N LEU A 6 15.28 0.45 -4.65
CA LEU A 6 13.93 0.21 -4.14
C LEU A 6 13.34 -0.95 -4.97
N MET A 7 13.29 -2.16 -4.40
CA MET A 7 12.55 -3.28 -4.98
C MET A 7 11.10 -3.12 -4.53
N LEU A 8 10.33 -2.34 -5.29
CA LEU A 8 8.88 -2.37 -5.18
C LEU A 8 8.41 -3.71 -5.73
N ILE A 9 8.03 -4.60 -4.83
CA ILE A 9 7.29 -5.80 -5.18
C ILE A 9 5.83 -5.44 -4.90
N MET A 10 5.05 -5.24 -5.96
CA MET A 10 3.60 -5.37 -5.85
C MET A 10 3.35 -6.87 -5.86
N SER A 11 3.22 -7.49 -4.69
CA SER A 11 2.63 -8.81 -4.70
C SER A 11 1.13 -8.67 -4.98
N ILE A 12 0.57 -9.79 -5.36
CA ILE A 12 -0.85 -9.92 -5.68
C ILE A 12 -1.25 -11.06 -4.77
N LEU A 13 -1.53 -10.78 -3.51
CA LEU A 13 -1.86 -11.81 -2.55
C LEU A 13 -3.30 -12.28 -2.75
N GLY A 14 -3.49 -13.16 -3.73
CA GLY A 14 -4.71 -13.96 -3.85
C GLY A 14 -4.80 -14.95 -2.69
N LEU A 15 -5.38 -14.55 -1.56
CA LEU A 15 -5.65 -15.45 -0.44
C LEU A 15 -7.14 -15.44 -0.02
N ALA A 16 -7.73 -16.62 -0.20
CA ALA A 16 -9.10 -16.97 0.10
C ALA A 16 -9.46 -16.77 1.59
N GLY A 17 -10.07 -15.64 1.92
CA GLY A 17 -10.80 -15.43 3.17
C GLY A 17 -12.28 -15.79 3.01
N THR A 18 -12.74 -16.86 3.67
CA THR A 18 -14.17 -17.20 3.76
C THR A 18 -14.89 -16.23 4.71
N GLY A 19 -15.20 -15.04 4.23
CA GLY A 19 -16.01 -14.04 4.91
C GLY A 19 -16.51 -13.04 3.88
N ILE A 20 -17.79 -12.65 3.93
CA ILE A 20 -18.47 -11.89 2.86
C ILE A 20 -17.95 -10.44 2.79
N ALA A 21 -16.77 -10.26 2.21
CA ALA A 21 -16.24 -9.01 1.68
C ALA A 21 -15.29 -9.42 0.55
N HIS A 22 -15.81 -9.47 -0.68
CA HIS A 22 -14.97 -9.64 -1.86
C HIS A 22 -14.09 -8.40 -1.99
N ALA A 23 -12.84 -8.48 -1.55
CA ALA A 23 -11.79 -7.67 -2.14
C ALA A 23 -11.53 -8.28 -3.53
N ASP A 24 -11.81 -7.52 -4.58
CA ASP A 24 -11.38 -7.90 -5.92
C ASP A 24 -9.90 -7.53 -6.02
N ASP A 25 -9.01 -8.53 -6.18
CA ASP A 25 -7.58 -8.29 -6.41
C ASP A 25 -7.38 -7.35 -7.61
N ILE A 26 -6.69 -6.23 -7.40
CA ILE A 26 -6.35 -5.30 -8.48
C ILE A 26 -4.94 -5.60 -8.98
N GLY A 27 -4.85 -6.21 -10.15
CA GLY A 27 -3.56 -6.44 -10.79
C GLY A 27 -2.82 -5.14 -11.16
N PRO A 28 -1.49 -5.18 -11.34
CA PRO A 28 -0.66 -4.01 -11.61
C PRO A 28 -1.12 -3.15 -12.79
N ASP A 29 -1.53 -3.78 -13.90
CA ASP A 29 -2.01 -3.07 -15.10
C ASP A 29 -3.26 -2.23 -14.80
N GLN A 30 -4.16 -2.77 -13.99
CA GLN A 30 -5.38 -2.07 -13.60
C GLN A 30 -5.06 -0.94 -12.60
N ALA A 31 -4.16 -1.17 -11.64
CA ALA A 31 -3.70 -0.14 -10.72
C ALA A 31 -3.06 1.05 -11.47
N ILE A 32 -2.19 0.78 -12.45
CA ILE A 32 -1.58 1.79 -13.32
C ILE A 32 -2.66 2.58 -14.07
N LYS A 33 -3.65 1.89 -14.64
CA LYS A 33 -4.75 2.54 -15.35
C LYS A 33 -5.55 3.46 -14.44
N LEU A 34 -5.88 3.03 -13.22
CA LEU A 34 -6.61 3.86 -12.24
C LEU A 34 -5.84 5.13 -11.89
N MET A 35 -4.52 5.01 -11.72
CA MET A 35 -3.64 6.17 -11.48
C MET A 35 -3.61 7.10 -12.70
N GLN A 36 -3.44 6.57 -13.92
CA GLN A 36 -3.42 7.36 -15.15
C GLN A 36 -4.75 8.07 -15.43
N GLU A 37 -5.87 7.46 -15.05
CA GLU A 37 -7.21 8.06 -15.13
C GLU A 37 -7.47 9.10 -14.02
N GLY A 38 -6.54 9.29 -13.08
CA GLY A 38 -6.69 10.20 -11.95
C GLY A 38 -7.71 9.74 -10.91
N LYS A 39 -8.07 8.44 -10.91
CA LYS A 39 -8.99 7.85 -9.93
C LYS A 39 -8.32 7.60 -8.59
N ILE A 40 -7.00 7.43 -8.58
CA ILE A 40 -6.17 7.32 -7.39
C ILE A 40 -4.97 8.26 -7.51
N GLN A 41 -4.34 8.58 -6.37
CA GLN A 41 -3.06 9.30 -6.32
C GLN A 41 -1.93 8.44 -6.92
N SER A 42 -0.77 9.06 -7.19
CA SER A 42 0.41 8.30 -7.59
C SER A 42 0.91 7.41 -6.45
N PHE A 43 1.44 6.24 -6.81
CA PHE A 43 2.05 5.33 -5.83
C PHE A 43 3.18 6.00 -5.04
N GLU A 44 3.98 6.86 -5.69
CA GLU A 44 5.01 7.66 -5.02
C GLU A 44 4.44 8.52 -3.89
N LYS A 45 3.35 9.25 -4.14
CA LYS A 45 2.73 10.11 -3.14
C LYS A 45 2.12 9.32 -1.98
N LEU A 46 1.54 8.16 -2.27
CA LEU A 46 0.98 7.28 -1.25
C LEU A 46 2.09 6.65 -0.39
N ASN A 47 3.19 6.22 -1.01
CA ASN A 47 4.38 5.72 -0.30
C ASN A 47 5.03 6.79 0.56
N GLU A 48 5.14 8.03 0.08
CA GLU A 48 5.65 9.16 0.88
C GLU A 48 4.77 9.42 2.10
N ALA A 49 3.45 9.36 1.95
CA ALA A 49 2.51 9.53 3.05
C ALA A 49 2.65 8.41 4.11
N ALA A 50 2.84 7.16 3.67
CA ALA A 50 3.11 6.04 4.57
C ALA A 50 4.47 6.19 5.28
N LEU A 51 5.54 6.50 4.56
CA LEU A 51 6.88 6.69 5.13
C LEU A 51 6.95 7.86 6.12
N ALA A 52 6.12 8.90 5.94
CA ALA A 52 6.03 10.00 6.90
C ALA A 52 5.52 9.57 8.28
N LYS A 53 4.82 8.43 8.38
CA LYS A 53 4.38 7.84 9.65
C LYS A 53 5.51 7.14 10.40
N HIS A 54 6.46 6.58 9.66
CA HIS A 54 7.59 5.80 10.19
C HIS A 54 8.92 6.31 9.65
N PRO A 55 9.44 7.44 10.18
CA PRO A 55 10.67 8.05 9.66
C PRO A 55 11.86 7.08 9.68
N GLY A 56 12.49 6.89 8.53
CA GLY A 56 13.64 6.01 8.37
C GLY A 56 13.28 4.55 8.06
N ALA A 57 11.99 4.20 8.00
CA ALA A 57 11.54 2.92 7.48
C ALA A 57 11.79 2.77 5.97
N THR A 58 11.77 1.54 5.50
CA THR A 58 11.79 1.17 4.08
C THR A 58 10.45 0.59 3.68
N VAL A 59 10.02 0.85 2.44
CA VAL A 59 8.88 0.14 1.84
C VAL A 59 9.35 -1.24 1.40
N GLU A 60 8.71 -2.28 1.90
CA GLU A 60 8.97 -3.66 1.51
C GLU A 60 7.99 -4.09 0.41
N GLU A 61 6.71 -3.76 0.59
CA GLU A 61 5.63 -4.18 -0.30
C GLU A 61 4.53 -3.12 -0.38
N THR A 62 3.82 -3.09 -1.51
CA THR A 62 2.63 -2.26 -1.67
C THR A 62 1.58 -2.97 -2.48
N GLU A 63 0.32 -2.88 -2.06
CA GLU A 63 -0.81 -3.49 -2.76
C GLU A 63 -1.95 -2.47 -2.95
N LEU A 64 -2.74 -2.64 -4.01
CA LEU A 64 -3.96 -1.84 -4.23
C LEU A 64 -5.16 -2.78 -4.19
N GLU A 65 -6.05 -2.55 -3.24
CA GLU A 65 -7.25 -3.34 -3.05
C GLU A 65 -8.50 -2.55 -3.42
N LYS A 66 -9.53 -3.27 -3.87
CA LYS A 66 -10.87 -2.73 -4.03
C LYS A 66 -11.76 -3.22 -2.90
N GLU A 67 -12.10 -2.33 -1.98
CA GLU A 67 -13.05 -2.60 -0.92
C GLU A 67 -14.42 -1.96 -1.20
N ARG A 68 -15.44 -2.31 -0.40
CA ARG A 68 -16.78 -1.68 -0.50
C ARG A 68 -16.77 -0.16 -0.35
N GLY A 69 -15.74 0.40 0.30
CA GLY A 69 -15.57 1.83 0.55
C GLY A 69 -14.79 2.60 -0.53
N GLY A 70 -14.13 1.90 -1.47
CA GLY A 70 -13.27 2.53 -2.47
C GLY A 70 -11.99 1.75 -2.71
N TYR A 71 -10.96 2.46 -3.16
CA TYR A 71 -9.63 1.91 -3.38
C TYR A 71 -8.77 2.13 -2.13
N VAL A 72 -8.24 1.04 -1.58
CA VAL A 72 -7.33 1.06 -0.43
C VAL A 72 -5.94 0.74 -0.94
N TYR A 73 -4.97 1.57 -0.57
CA TYR A 73 -3.56 1.34 -0.86
C TYR A 73 -2.87 0.92 0.43
N GLU A 74 -2.33 -0.28 0.41
CA GLU A 74 -1.59 -0.85 1.52
C GLU A 74 -0.09 -0.70 1.29
N VAL A 75 0.62 -0.33 2.35
CA VAL A 75 2.07 -0.22 2.35
C VAL A 75 2.61 -0.99 3.55
N GLU A 76 3.40 -2.01 3.29
CA GLU A 76 4.21 -2.68 4.30
C GLU A 76 5.56 -1.97 4.42
N LEU A 77 5.87 -1.54 5.64
CA LEU A 77 7.08 -0.82 5.98
C LEU A 77 7.90 -1.62 6.98
N ARG A 78 9.22 -1.61 6.83
CA ARG A 78 10.14 -2.10 7.85
C ARG A 78 10.93 -0.94 8.45
N ASP A 79 10.77 -0.72 9.76
CA ASP A 79 11.48 0.36 10.44
C ASP A 79 12.95 0.02 10.75
N THR A 80 13.68 1.00 11.29
CA THR A 80 15.11 0.83 11.62
C THR A 80 15.39 -0.17 12.74
N GLN A 81 14.37 -0.55 13.51
CA GLN A 81 14.44 -1.59 14.55
C GLN A 81 14.05 -2.97 14.00
N GLY A 82 13.66 -3.05 12.72
CA GLY A 82 13.22 -4.27 12.05
C GLY A 82 11.75 -4.58 12.25
N VAL A 83 10.97 -3.69 12.87
CA VAL A 83 9.53 -3.87 13.06
C VAL A 83 8.79 -3.66 11.75
N GLU A 84 7.82 -4.53 11.47
CA GLU A 84 6.92 -4.42 10.34
C GLU A 84 5.69 -3.59 10.71
N TRP A 85 5.30 -2.71 9.79
CA TRP A 85 4.16 -1.83 9.92
C TRP A 85 3.32 -1.93 8.66
N LYS A 86 2.02 -2.18 8.83
CA LYS A 86 1.02 -2.17 7.77
C LYS A 86 0.26 -0.85 7.82
N VAL A 87 0.45 -0.02 6.79
CA VAL A 87 -0.21 1.28 6.67
C VAL A 87 -1.23 1.21 5.53
N GLU A 88 -2.52 1.37 5.86
CA GLU A 88 -3.61 1.43 4.88
C GLU A 88 -3.98 2.89 4.61
N LEU A 89 -4.07 3.27 3.34
CA LEU A 89 -4.43 4.60 2.87
C LEU A 89 -5.64 4.55 1.94
N ASP A 90 -6.52 5.55 2.03
CA ASP A 90 -7.49 5.81 0.97
C ASP A 90 -6.74 6.25 -0.28
N ALA A 91 -6.77 5.46 -1.35
CA ALA A 91 -5.94 5.68 -2.53
C ALA A 91 -6.35 6.93 -3.33
N VAL A 92 -7.57 7.46 -3.12
CA VAL A 92 -8.08 8.66 -3.80
C VAL A 92 -7.55 9.93 -3.15
N SER A 93 -7.55 9.97 -1.82
CA SER A 93 -7.23 11.16 -1.01
C SER A 93 -5.84 11.13 -0.37
N GLY A 94 -5.24 9.94 -0.22
CA GLY A 94 -4.01 9.71 0.53
C GLY A 94 -4.20 9.76 2.05
N LYS A 95 -5.45 9.71 2.54
CA LYS A 95 -5.74 9.72 3.98
C LYS A 95 -5.36 8.37 4.60
N ILE A 96 -4.60 8.38 5.70
CA ILE A 96 -4.34 7.18 6.51
C ILE A 96 -5.64 6.68 7.12
N LEU A 97 -5.95 5.40 6.87
CA LEU A 97 -7.08 4.67 7.42
C LEU A 97 -6.66 3.80 8.60
N ARG A 98 -5.50 3.12 8.48
CA ARG A 98 -4.89 2.30 9.52
C ARG A 98 -3.36 2.43 9.54
N ASP A 99 -2.78 2.11 10.70
CA ASP A 99 -1.36 2.17 10.98
C ASP A 99 -1.08 1.13 12.07
N ASP A 100 -0.97 -0.12 11.63
CA ASP A 100 -0.91 -1.29 12.50
C ASP A 100 0.51 -1.85 12.52
N LYS A 101 0.97 -2.23 13.71
CA LYS A 101 2.24 -2.95 13.88
C LYS A 101 1.97 -4.43 13.63
N ASP A 102 2.74 -5.04 12.73
CA ASP A 102 2.71 -6.48 12.50
C ASP A 102 3.77 -7.16 13.41
N ASP A 103 3.36 -8.21 14.13
CA ASP A 103 4.12 -8.85 15.24
C ASP A 103 4.74 -10.20 14.85
#